data_AF-A0A4P7GIX6-F1
#
_entry.id   AF-A0A4P7GIX6-F1
#
_cell.length_a   1.000
_cell.length_b   1.000
_cell.length_c   1.000
_cell.angle_alpha   90.00
_cell.angle_beta   90.00
_cell.angle_gamma   90.00
#
_symmetry.space_group_name_H-M   'P 1'
#
loop_
_entity.id
_entity.type
_entity.pdbx_description
1 polymer ?
#
loop_
_entity_poly.entity_id
_entity_poly.type
_entity_poly.pdbx_seq_one_letter_code
_entity_poly.pdbx_strand_id
1 'polypeptide(L)'
;MSSTSFSRRLPAVAALLVAVLVTGCGTDTGSEDRADDQSQTPTSTAPEATGAACSSVWVDGATLPRGYDGCDDGGSFVTRDVLECSSGQRMVRFDDHYYAVLGGTISETESVLDDDSGYRDAVASCRG
;
A
#
# COMPACT_ATOMS: atom_id res chain seq x y z
N MET A 1 31.17 -27.71 20.73
CA MET A 1 31.56 -28.80 19.81
C MET A 1 30.25 -29.38 19.30
N SER A 2 29.71 -29.05 18.12
CA SER A 2 30.28 -28.97 16.75
C SER A 2 29.52 -27.88 15.96
N SER A 3 30.17 -26.91 15.31
CA SER A 3 30.56 -26.88 13.87
C SER A 3 29.44 -27.36 12.92
N THR A 4 28.98 -26.63 11.89
CA THR A 4 29.77 -26.10 10.76
C THR A 4 28.96 -25.09 9.91
N SER A 5 29.63 -24.05 9.41
CA SER A 5 29.17 -23.06 8.42
C SER A 5 28.76 -23.63 7.05
N PHE A 6 27.93 -22.90 6.29
CA PHE A 6 28.01 -22.93 4.83
C PHE A 6 27.80 -21.54 4.21
N SER A 7 28.91 -20.90 3.86
CA SER A 7 28.97 -19.75 2.97
C SER A 7 28.75 -20.19 1.53
N ARG A 8 27.96 -19.44 0.74
CA ARG A 8 28.09 -19.44 -0.72
C ARG A 8 28.23 -18.02 -1.24
N ARG A 9 29.39 -17.77 -1.86
CA ARG A 9 29.73 -16.56 -2.59
C ARG A 9 29.24 -16.65 -4.04
N LEU A 10 28.70 -15.53 -4.52
CA LEU A 10 28.67 -14.88 -5.85
C LEU A 10 29.11 -15.65 -7.11
N PRO A 11 28.54 -15.27 -8.28
CA PRO A 11 29.36 -14.44 -9.18
C PRO A 11 28.63 -13.24 -9.79
N ALA A 12 29.43 -12.20 -10.05
CA ALA A 12 29.14 -11.04 -10.86
C ALA A 12 28.94 -11.41 -12.35
N VAL A 13 28.05 -10.70 -13.05
CA VAL A 13 28.04 -10.63 -14.51
C VAL A 13 27.88 -9.17 -14.93
N ALA A 14 28.90 -8.68 -15.64
CA ALA A 14 29.00 -7.37 -16.26
C ALA A 14 28.36 -7.38 -17.66
N ALA A 15 27.65 -6.30 -18.03
CA ALA A 15 27.27 -5.94 -19.40
C ALA A 15 26.40 -4.67 -19.34
N LEU A 16 26.40 -3.69 -20.25
CA LEU A 16 27.29 -3.28 -21.33
C LEU A 16 26.76 -1.89 -21.75
N LEU A 17 27.66 -0.94 -21.98
CA LEU A 17 27.50 0.40 -22.57
C LEU A 17 26.28 0.62 -23.49
N VAL A 18 25.52 1.69 -23.24
CA VAL A 18 24.82 2.45 -24.30
C VAL A 18 25.08 3.94 -24.09
N ALA A 19 25.83 4.52 -25.03
CA ALA A 19 26.07 5.94 -25.17
C ALA A 19 24.81 6.61 -25.75
N VAL A 20 24.19 7.52 -25.00
CA VAL A 20 23.12 8.39 -25.51
C VAL A 20 23.73 9.72 -25.92
N LEU A 21 23.61 10.03 -27.21
CA LEU A 21 24.04 11.28 -27.81
C LEU A 21 23.24 12.45 -27.24
N VAL A 22 23.95 13.41 -26.64
CA VAL A 22 23.44 14.72 -26.26
C VAL A 22 23.48 15.62 -27.49
N THR A 23 22.31 15.90 -28.07
CA THR A 23 22.11 17.02 -28.99
C THR A 23 20.67 17.50 -28.86
N GLY A 24 20.50 18.60 -28.12
CA GLY A 24 19.25 19.32 -27.97
C GLY A 24 19.51 20.70 -27.38
N CYS A 25 20.33 21.49 -28.07
CA CYS A 25 20.48 22.92 -27.79
C CYS A 25 19.34 23.65 -28.51
N GLY A 26 18.40 24.20 -27.74
CA GLY A 26 17.37 25.11 -28.22
C GLY A 26 17.26 26.25 -27.20
N THR A 27 17.92 27.37 -27.50
CA THR A 27 17.90 28.60 -26.71
C THR A 27 17.01 29.63 -27.41
N ASP A 28 16.32 30.42 -26.59
CA ASP A 28 15.57 31.66 -26.89
C ASP A 28 14.22 31.47 -27.61
N THR A 29 13.09 32.08 -27.24
CA THR A 29 12.80 33.35 -26.54
C THR A 29 11.32 33.32 -26.09
N GLY A 30 10.96 33.94 -24.96
CA GLY A 30 9.56 34.34 -24.72
C GLY A 30 9.09 34.31 -23.26
N SER A 31 9.13 35.47 -22.60
CA SER A 31 8.36 35.73 -21.37
C SER A 31 6.87 35.71 -21.67
N GLU A 32 6.09 34.88 -20.98
CA GLU A 32 4.70 35.17 -20.59
C GLU A 32 4.34 34.38 -19.31
N ASP A 33 4.06 35.11 -18.23
CA ASP A 33 3.29 34.65 -17.07
C ASP A 33 2.02 33.92 -17.52
N ARG A 34 1.92 32.61 -17.26
CA ARG A 34 0.66 31.93 -16.97
C ARG A 34 0.88 30.90 -15.88
N ALA A 35 0.32 31.20 -14.72
CA ALA A 35 0.04 30.23 -13.68
C ALA A 35 -0.91 29.18 -14.23
N ASP A 36 -0.40 27.99 -14.54
CA ASP A 36 -1.22 26.79 -14.64
C ASP A 36 -0.79 25.86 -13.52
N ASP A 37 -1.47 26.07 -12.40
CA ASP A 37 -1.68 25.15 -11.30
C ASP A 37 -2.12 23.80 -11.88
N GLN A 38 -1.17 22.94 -12.21
CA GLN A 38 -1.45 21.51 -12.30
C GLN A 38 -1.55 20.97 -10.88
N SER A 39 -2.63 21.36 -10.19
CA SER A 39 -3.32 20.48 -9.26
C SER A 39 -3.67 19.21 -10.02
N GLN A 40 -2.71 18.30 -10.10
CA GLN A 40 -3.03 16.89 -10.18
C GLN A 40 -3.66 16.55 -8.84
N THR A 41 -4.95 16.86 -8.67
CA THR A 41 -5.77 16.12 -7.73
C THR A 41 -5.64 14.67 -8.18
N PRO A 42 -5.05 13.76 -7.37
CA PRO A 42 -5.26 12.35 -7.63
C PRO A 42 -6.78 12.19 -7.48
N THR A 43 -7.46 12.01 -8.61
CA THR A 43 -8.79 11.43 -8.59
C THR A 43 -8.55 9.99 -8.15
N SER A 44 -8.46 9.83 -6.83
CA SER A 44 -8.53 8.53 -6.17
C SER A 44 -9.98 8.10 -6.32
N THR A 45 -10.34 7.67 -7.53
CA THR A 45 -11.47 6.79 -7.73
C THR A 45 -11.07 5.52 -7.00
N ALA A 46 -11.38 5.48 -5.70
CA ALA A 46 -11.34 4.27 -4.93
C ALA A 46 -12.09 3.21 -5.76
N PRO A 47 -11.42 2.13 -6.19
CA PRO A 47 -12.08 1.09 -6.94
C PRO A 47 -13.33 0.66 -6.17
N GLU A 48 -14.46 0.50 -6.84
CA GLU A 48 -15.54 -0.29 -6.26
C GLU A 48 -14.93 -1.64 -5.92
N ALA A 49 -14.73 -1.88 -4.62
CA ALA A 49 -13.70 -2.82 -4.19
C ALA A 49 -14.09 -4.29 -4.37
N THR A 50 -15.34 -4.55 -4.75
CA THR A 50 -15.84 -5.89 -4.99
C THR A 50 -15.13 -6.50 -6.21
N GLY A 51 -14.17 -7.39 -5.94
CA GLY A 51 -13.42 -8.11 -6.97
C GLY A 51 -12.15 -7.40 -7.45
N ALA A 52 -11.71 -6.33 -6.77
CA ALA A 52 -10.36 -5.79 -6.97
C ALA A 52 -9.32 -6.72 -6.33
N ALA A 53 -8.10 -6.75 -6.87
CA ALA A 53 -7.00 -7.54 -6.29
C ALA A 53 -6.68 -7.06 -4.86
N CYS A 54 -6.45 -7.98 -3.92
CA CYS A 54 -6.18 -7.61 -2.54
C CYS A 54 -4.96 -6.68 -2.39
N SER A 55 -3.90 -6.93 -3.17
CA SER A 55 -2.68 -6.11 -3.20
C SER A 55 -2.87 -4.70 -3.76
N SER A 56 -3.96 -4.43 -4.49
CA SER A 56 -4.28 -3.07 -4.95
C SER A 56 -5.18 -2.30 -4.00
N VAL A 57 -5.87 -3.00 -3.09
CA VAL A 57 -6.72 -2.40 -2.06
C VAL A 57 -5.94 -2.16 -0.77
N TRP A 58 -5.18 -3.15 -0.31
CA TRP A 58 -4.43 -3.12 0.94
C TRP A 58 -3.04 -2.51 0.73
N VAL A 59 -3.00 -1.18 0.71
CA VAL A 59 -1.78 -0.39 0.60
C VAL A 59 -1.70 0.54 1.81
N ASP A 60 -0.57 0.53 2.51
CA ASP A 60 -0.35 1.40 3.67
C ASP A 60 -0.60 2.88 3.33
N GLY A 61 -1.30 3.58 4.22
CA GLY A 61 -1.67 4.99 4.05
C GLY A 61 -2.82 5.25 3.06
N ALA A 62 -3.27 4.25 2.29
CA ALA A 62 -4.44 4.39 1.43
C ALA A 62 -5.74 4.41 2.24
N THR A 63 -6.86 4.76 1.60
CA THR A 63 -8.19 4.74 2.23
C THR A 63 -8.93 3.46 1.87
N LEU A 64 -9.37 2.69 2.87
CA LEU A 64 -10.22 1.53 2.67
C LEU A 64 -11.63 1.99 2.26
N PRO A 65 -12.21 1.54 1.14
CA PRO A 65 -13.55 1.97 0.73
C PRO A 65 -14.63 1.66 1.77
N ARG A 66 -15.60 2.56 1.96
CA ARG A 66 -16.70 2.38 2.93
C ARG A 66 -17.55 1.13 2.66
N GLY A 67 -17.67 0.75 1.39
CA GLY A 67 -18.37 -0.45 0.93
C GLY A 67 -17.46 -1.64 0.65
N TYR A 68 -16.22 -1.64 1.15
CA TYR A 68 -15.29 -2.76 0.95
C TYR A 68 -15.88 -4.05 1.54
N ASP A 69 -16.20 -5.05 0.72
CA ASP A 69 -16.76 -6.34 1.17
C ASP A 69 -15.76 -7.50 1.08
N GLY A 70 -14.61 -7.27 0.45
CA GLY A 70 -13.60 -8.29 0.16
C GLY A 70 -12.80 -7.95 -1.09
N CYS A 71 -11.86 -8.82 -1.46
CA CYS A 71 -11.00 -8.65 -2.62
C CYS A 71 -10.70 -10.00 -3.28
N ASP A 72 -10.14 -9.97 -4.49
CA ASP A 72 -9.60 -11.15 -5.17
C ASP A 72 -8.15 -11.39 -4.75
N ASP A 73 -7.86 -12.60 -4.29
CA ASP A 73 -6.50 -13.09 -4.06
C ASP A 73 -6.24 -14.29 -4.97
N GLY A 74 -5.49 -14.05 -6.05
CA GLY A 74 -5.11 -15.11 -6.99
C GLY A 74 -6.29 -15.83 -7.66
N GLY A 75 -7.41 -15.13 -7.91
CA GLY A 75 -8.63 -15.70 -8.50
C GLY A 75 -9.63 -16.27 -7.48
N SER A 76 -9.38 -16.10 -6.18
CA SER A 76 -10.31 -16.47 -5.11
C SER A 76 -10.81 -15.23 -4.38
N PHE A 77 -12.12 -15.12 -4.20
CA PHE A 77 -12.70 -14.02 -3.43
C PHE A 77 -12.49 -14.22 -1.92
N VAL A 78 -11.74 -13.32 -1.30
CA VAL A 78 -11.50 -13.24 0.13
C VAL A 78 -12.49 -12.24 0.72
N THR A 79 -13.38 -12.72 1.59
CA THR A 79 -14.33 -11.86 2.31
C THR A 79 -13.60 -11.06 3.39
N ARG A 80 -14.02 -9.81 3.61
CA ARG A 80 -13.47 -8.99 4.69
C ARG A 80 -13.60 -9.68 6.06
N ASP A 81 -12.55 -9.61 6.87
CA ASP A 81 -12.61 -10.01 8.27
C ASP A 81 -12.92 -8.78 9.15
N VAL A 82 -14.07 -8.79 9.83
CA VAL A 82 -14.63 -7.60 10.49
C VAL A 82 -14.62 -7.76 12.01
N LEU A 83 -14.06 -6.75 12.68
CA LEU A 83 -14.27 -6.46 14.09
C LEU A 83 -15.27 -5.31 14.23
N GLU A 84 -16.42 -5.61 14.85
CA GLU A 84 -17.44 -4.61 15.18
C GLU A 84 -17.01 -3.81 16.43
N CYS A 85 -16.93 -2.50 16.30
CA CYS A 85 -16.60 -1.60 17.40
C CYS A 85 -17.84 -1.22 18.22
N SER A 86 -17.65 -0.88 19.50
CA SER A 86 -18.72 -0.39 20.38
C SER A 86 -19.37 0.92 19.87
N SER A 87 -18.63 1.69 19.06
CA SER A 87 -19.14 2.89 18.38
C SER A 87 -20.02 2.60 17.16
N GLY A 88 -20.17 1.33 16.74
CA GLY A 88 -20.86 0.93 15.51
C GLY A 88 -20.01 1.07 14.24
N GLN A 89 -18.76 1.52 14.36
CA GLN A 89 -17.79 1.45 13.27
C GLN A 89 -17.34 0.00 13.05
N ARG A 90 -16.90 -0.30 11.83
CA ARG A 90 -16.41 -1.63 11.43
C ARG A 90 -14.93 -1.53 11.10
N MET A 91 -14.10 -2.17 11.91
CA MET A 91 -12.69 -2.35 11.63
C MET A 91 -12.51 -3.63 10.82
N VAL A 92 -11.72 -3.58 9.77
CA VAL A 92 -11.42 -4.70 8.88
C VAL A 92 -9.95 -5.05 9.00
N ARG A 93 -9.65 -6.35 8.94
CA ARG A 93 -8.29 -6.91 8.99
C ARG A 93 -7.99 -7.67 7.71
N PHE A 94 -6.72 -7.74 7.35
CA PHE A 94 -6.26 -8.52 6.21
C PHE A 94 -4.82 -9.01 6.39
N ASP A 95 -4.58 -10.24 5.96
CA ASP A 95 -3.28 -10.93 5.87
C ASP A 95 -2.40 -10.89 7.14
N ASP A 96 -3.01 -10.75 8.32
CA ASP A 96 -2.34 -10.64 9.62
C ASP A 96 -1.36 -9.46 9.78
N HIS A 97 -1.37 -8.47 8.89
CA HIS A 97 -0.55 -7.26 9.03
C HIS A 97 -1.22 -5.97 8.56
N TYR A 98 -2.45 -6.02 8.03
CA TYR A 98 -3.21 -4.83 7.69
C TYR A 98 -4.46 -4.69 8.53
N TYR A 99 -4.78 -3.45 8.91
CA TYR A 99 -6.06 -3.11 9.50
C TYR A 99 -6.53 -1.70 9.11
N ALA A 100 -7.84 -1.49 9.06
CA ALA A 100 -8.45 -0.18 8.81
C ALA A 100 -9.90 -0.15 9.30
N VAL A 101 -10.42 1.03 9.66
CA VAL A 101 -11.88 1.22 9.72
C VAL A 101 -12.41 1.40 8.30
N LEU A 102 -13.60 0.89 7.98
CA LEU A 102 -14.25 1.15 6.68
C LEU A 102 -14.38 2.66 6.43
N GLY A 103 -13.82 3.13 5.30
CA GLY A 103 -13.73 4.55 4.96
C GLY A 103 -12.56 5.29 5.62
N GLY A 104 -11.74 4.62 6.41
CA GLY A 104 -10.56 5.15 7.08
C GLY A 104 -9.26 4.76 6.40
N THR A 105 -8.15 5.21 6.97
CA THR A 105 -6.80 4.91 6.50
C THR A 105 -6.40 3.47 6.82
N ILE A 106 -5.75 2.81 5.88
CA ILE A 106 -5.15 1.49 6.02
C ILE A 106 -3.79 1.65 6.71
N SER A 107 -3.57 0.82 7.73
CA SER A 107 -2.31 0.72 8.44
C SER A 107 -1.72 -0.66 8.22
N GLU A 108 -0.45 -0.69 7.80
CA GLU A 108 0.39 -1.88 7.78
C GLU A 108 1.21 -1.99 9.08
N THR A 109 1.38 -3.20 9.59
CA THR A 109 2.21 -3.49 10.76
C THR A 109 3.47 -4.25 10.37
N GLU A 110 4.61 -3.92 10.99
CA GLU A 110 5.88 -4.64 10.72
C GLU A 110 5.90 -6.06 11.31
N SER A 111 5.00 -6.36 12.24
CA SER A 111 4.79 -7.66 12.88
C SER A 111 3.37 -8.15 12.65
N VAL A 112 3.07 -9.39 13.05
CA VAL A 112 1.69 -9.89 13.04
C VAL A 112 0.80 -8.99 13.93
N LEU A 113 -0.45 -8.76 13.51
CA LEU A 113 -1.38 -7.82 14.17
C LEU A 113 -1.47 -8.02 15.68
N ASP A 114 -1.61 -9.26 16.15
CA ASP A 114 -1.81 -9.57 17.58
C ASP A 114 -0.62 -9.14 18.48
N ASP A 115 0.59 -9.03 17.91
CA ASP A 115 1.78 -8.56 18.63
C ASP A 115 2.00 -7.05 18.49
N ASP A 116 1.46 -6.42 17.44
CA ASP A 116 1.61 -5.00 17.17
C ASP A 116 0.88 -4.15 18.23
N SER A 117 1.59 -3.17 18.80
CA SER A 117 0.99 -2.29 19.82
C SER A 117 -0.04 -1.33 19.23
N GLY A 118 0.17 -0.83 18.00
CA GLY A 118 -0.74 0.10 17.34
C GLY A 118 -2.10 -0.53 17.06
N TYR A 119 -2.10 -1.77 16.55
CA TYR A 119 -3.32 -2.55 16.37
C TYR A 119 -4.01 -2.85 17.70
N ARG A 120 -3.27 -3.28 18.74
CA ARG A 120 -3.86 -3.54 20.06
C ARG A 120 -4.52 -2.31 20.67
N ASP A 121 -3.90 -1.14 20.53
CA ASP A 121 -4.45 0.14 20.98
C ASP A 121 -5.70 0.52 20.17
N ALA A 122 -5.69 0.26 18.85
CA ALA A 122 -6.85 0.48 17.98
C ALA A 122 -8.01 -0.45 18.34
N VAL A 123 -7.75 -1.72 18.65
CA VAL A 123 -8.75 -2.69 19.11
C VAL A 123 -9.31 -2.32 20.48
N ALA A 124 -8.47 -1.89 21.41
CA ALA A 124 -8.91 -1.40 22.73
C ALA A 124 -9.86 -0.20 22.56
N SER A 125 -9.45 0.78 21.75
CA SER A 125 -10.28 1.95 21.42
C SER A 125 -11.59 1.57 20.71
N CYS A 126 -11.54 0.56 19.84
CA CYS A 126 -12.70 0.03 19.14
C CYS A 126 -13.70 -0.64 20.10
N ARG A 127 -13.24 -1.29 21.17
CA ARG A 127 -14.10 -2.02 22.11
C ARG A 127 -14.65 -1.16 23.26
N GLY A 128 -13.99 -0.04 23.57
CA GLY A 128 -14.33 0.83 24.70
C GLY A 128 -13.76 0.32 26.02
#